data_AF-A0A2M6VVS3-F1
#
_entry.id   AF-A0A2M6VVS3-F1
#
_cell.length_a   1.000
_cell.length_b   1.000
_cell.length_c   1.000
_cell.angle_alpha   90.00
_cell.angle_beta   90.00
_cell.angle_gamma   90.00
#
_symmetry.space_group_name_H-M   'P 1'
#
loop_
_entity.id
_entity.type
_entity.pdbx_description
1 polymer ?
#
loop_
_entity_poly.entity_id
_entity_poly.type
_entity_poly.pdbx_seq_one_letter_code
_entity_poly.pdbx_strand_id
1 'polypeptide(L)'
;MMKPIHRFTTFLFLSILLLPVAFAQRMYDGSGSPIGRVDAERFYSASGQQIGRVDGERVYDGSGRQLGRIDGDRVYNASGSQIGRIDGDRLYSASGSQMGRIDGERLYDGSGRQIGRADGLRRMQMIVFFYFFM
;
A
#
# COMPACT_ATOMS: atom_id res chain seq x y z
N MET A 1 46.23 15.18 -49.33
CA MET A 1 46.04 16.22 -48.28
C MET A 1 44.90 15.77 -47.37
N MET A 2 45.00 16.06 -46.07
CA MET A 2 44.46 15.31 -44.91
C MET A 2 42.92 15.38 -44.69
N LYS A 3 42.37 14.39 -43.94
CA LYS A 3 40.99 14.31 -43.41
C LYS A 3 40.72 15.36 -42.31
N PRO A 4 39.45 15.63 -41.92
CA PRO A 4 38.89 14.96 -40.72
C PRO A 4 37.40 14.59 -40.88
N ILE A 5 36.93 13.36 -40.64
CA ILE A 5 36.48 12.76 -39.37
C ILE A 5 35.75 13.74 -38.43
N HIS A 6 34.43 13.57 -38.31
CA HIS A 6 33.50 13.80 -37.18
C HIS A 6 32.10 14.04 -37.81
N ARG A 7 31.08 13.22 -37.58
CA ARG A 7 30.24 13.26 -36.38
C ARG A 7 29.47 11.94 -36.23
N PHE A 8 30.02 11.05 -35.41
CA PHE A 8 29.27 10.03 -34.68
C PHE A 8 28.63 10.74 -33.48
N THR A 9 27.47 11.40 -33.59
CA THR A 9 26.77 11.93 -32.38
C THR A 9 25.37 12.47 -32.70
N THR A 10 24.42 11.60 -33.05
CA THR A 10 22.99 11.96 -32.89
C THR A 10 22.11 10.74 -32.59
N PHE A 11 22.38 10.03 -31.49
CA PHE A 11 21.50 8.95 -31.00
C PHE A 11 21.34 8.92 -29.47
N LEU A 12 21.51 10.05 -28.77
CA LEU A 12 21.49 10.07 -27.29
C LEU A 12 20.44 11.02 -26.66
N PHE A 13 19.37 11.39 -27.37
CA PHE A 13 18.38 12.33 -26.81
C PHE A 13 16.93 11.83 -26.72
N LEU A 14 16.63 10.59 -27.14
CA LEU A 14 15.25 10.06 -27.10
C LEU A 14 14.99 8.99 -26.02
N SER A 15 15.99 8.62 -25.21
CA SER A 15 15.83 7.58 -24.18
C SER A 15 15.48 8.10 -22.79
N ILE A 16 15.56 9.42 -22.54
CA ILE A 16 15.28 10.01 -21.22
C ILE A 16 13.78 10.29 -21.01
N LEU A 17 12.96 10.25 -22.07
CA LEU A 17 11.54 10.63 -22.01
C LEU A 17 10.56 9.47 -21.67
N LEU A 18 11.05 8.26 -21.45
CA LEU A 18 10.25 7.05 -21.18
C LEU A 18 10.53 6.44 -19.80
N LEU A 19 11.08 7.20 -18.84
CA LEU A 19 11.07 6.74 -17.46
C LEU A 19 9.62 6.77 -16.97
N PRO A 20 8.98 5.63 -16.66
CA PRO A 20 7.71 5.66 -15.96
C PRO A 20 7.96 6.41 -14.66
N VAL A 21 7.28 7.54 -14.48
CA VAL A 21 7.20 8.19 -13.18
C VAL A 21 6.41 7.23 -12.31
N ALA A 22 7.11 6.30 -11.66
CA ALA A 22 6.51 5.41 -10.70
C ALA A 22 6.04 6.29 -9.54
N PHE A 23 4.74 6.61 -9.51
CA PHE A 23 4.13 7.25 -8.36
C PHE A 23 4.45 6.39 -7.15
N ALA A 24 5.19 6.95 -6.19
CA ALA A 24 5.57 6.22 -5.00
C ALA A 24 4.30 5.95 -4.18
N GLN A 25 3.89 4.68 -4.10
CA GLN A 25 2.78 4.25 -3.26
C GLN A 25 3.18 4.39 -1.78
N ARG A 26 2.79 5.47 -1.12
CA ARG A 26 3.27 5.85 0.21
C ARG A 26 2.13 5.95 1.22
N MET A 27 2.46 5.68 2.48
CA MET A 27 1.54 5.81 3.60
C MET A 27 2.12 6.79 4.61
N TYR A 28 1.25 7.61 5.18
CA TYR A 28 1.53 8.64 6.15
C TYR A 28 0.60 8.51 7.35
N ASP A 29 1.08 8.86 8.54
CA ASP A 29 0.22 8.98 9.72
C ASP A 29 -0.62 10.27 9.69
N GLY A 30 -1.46 10.47 10.70
CA GLY A 30 -2.29 11.67 10.85
C GLY A 30 -1.50 12.98 11.02
N SER A 31 -0.20 12.92 11.33
CA SER A 31 0.69 14.09 11.40
C SER A 31 1.39 14.40 10.06
N GLY A 32 1.25 13.51 9.07
CA GLY A 32 1.93 13.62 7.78
C GLY A 32 3.32 12.99 7.75
N SER A 33 3.72 12.26 8.80
CA SER A 33 5.00 11.55 8.81
C SER A 33 4.90 10.26 8.00
N PRO A 34 5.90 9.91 7.16
CA PRO A 34 5.87 8.68 6.39
C PRO A 34 5.95 7.47 7.33
N ILE A 35 5.02 6.53 7.21
CA ILE A 35 4.98 5.30 8.01
C ILE A 35 5.31 4.05 7.19
N GLY A 36 5.19 4.15 5.86
CA GLY A 36 5.53 3.04 5.00
C GLY A 36 5.29 3.31 3.52
N ARG A 37 5.51 2.26 2.74
CA ARG A 37 5.24 2.24 1.30
C ARG A 37 4.74 0.88 0.88
N VAL A 38 4.09 0.84 -0.26
CA VAL A 38 3.70 -0.39 -0.93
C VAL A 38 4.45 -0.49 -2.25
N ASP A 39 4.83 -1.70 -2.62
CA ASP A 39 5.37 -2.01 -3.94
C ASP A 39 4.66 -3.26 -4.45
N ALA A 40 3.76 -3.05 -5.41
CA ALA A 40 2.78 -4.04 -5.85
C ALA A 40 1.94 -4.60 -4.69
N GLU A 41 2.28 -5.79 -4.18
CA GLU A 41 1.59 -6.43 -3.05
C GLU A 41 2.51 -6.61 -1.83
N ARG A 42 3.63 -5.89 -1.79
CA ARG A 42 4.59 -5.93 -0.68
C ARG A 42 4.53 -4.64 0.12
N PHE A 43 4.44 -4.77 1.44
CA PHE A 43 4.33 -3.66 2.37
C PHE A 43 5.67 -3.47 3.07
N TYR A 44 6.12 -2.23 3.16
CA TYR A 44 7.37 -1.85 3.78
C TYR A 44 7.16 -0.76 4.81
N SER A 45 7.92 -0.81 5.91
CA SER A 45 8.02 0.28 6.87
C SER A 45 8.68 1.51 6.26
N ALA A 46 8.62 2.65 6.96
CA ALA A 46 9.35 3.86 6.59
C ALA A 46 10.88 3.65 6.46
N SER A 47 11.45 2.72 7.23
CA SER A 47 12.87 2.33 7.15
C SER A 47 13.19 1.39 5.98
N GLY A 48 12.19 0.98 5.19
CA GLY A 48 12.36 0.09 4.05
C GLY A 48 12.36 -1.40 4.38
N GLN A 49 12.11 -1.78 5.63
CA GLN A 49 11.98 -3.19 6.01
C GLN A 49 10.64 -3.75 5.51
N GLN A 50 10.65 -4.93 4.90
CA GLN A 50 9.40 -5.59 4.52
C GLN A 50 8.62 -6.01 5.78
N ILE A 51 7.41 -5.48 5.94
CA ILE A 51 6.51 -5.82 7.06
C ILE A 51 5.47 -6.87 6.68
N GLY A 52 5.18 -7.01 5.38
CA GLY A 52 4.28 -8.04 4.91
C GLY A 52 4.12 -8.12 3.41
N ARG A 53 3.25 -9.02 2.98
CA ARG A 53 2.82 -9.17 1.59
C ARG A 53 1.42 -9.74 1.51
N VAL A 54 0.78 -9.52 0.36
CA VAL A 54 -0.48 -10.15 -0.02
C VAL A 54 -0.22 -11.14 -1.16
N ASP A 55 -0.87 -12.30 -1.10
CA ASP A 55 -0.90 -13.30 -2.16
C ASP A 55 -2.33 -13.84 -2.30
N GLY A 56 -3.01 -13.41 -3.37
CA GLY A 56 -4.45 -13.56 -3.52
C GLY A 56 -5.20 -12.92 -2.35
N GLU A 57 -6.00 -13.73 -1.64
CA GLU A 57 -6.75 -13.30 -0.47
C GLU A 57 -5.93 -13.32 0.83
N ARG A 58 -4.74 -13.95 0.83
CA ARG A 58 -3.97 -14.22 2.04
C ARG A 58 -2.98 -13.10 2.33
N VAL A 59 -2.85 -12.76 3.61
CA VAL A 59 -1.89 -11.76 4.10
C VAL A 59 -0.83 -12.45 4.94
N TYR A 60 0.43 -12.11 4.69
CA TYR A 60 1.60 -12.65 5.37
C TYR A 60 2.44 -11.53 5.98
N ASP A 61 3.13 -11.83 7.07
CA ASP A 61 4.17 -10.94 7.61
C ASP A 61 5.46 -11.00 6.78
N GLY A 62 6.42 -10.14 7.11
CA GLY A 62 7.72 -10.06 6.45
C GLY A 62 8.54 -11.36 6.49
N SER A 63 8.26 -12.26 7.45
CA SER A 63 8.90 -13.58 7.56
C SER A 63 8.20 -14.65 6.71
N GLY A 64 7.01 -14.36 6.20
CA GLY A 64 6.20 -15.30 5.42
C GLY A 64 5.23 -16.14 6.24
N ARG A 65 5.03 -15.83 7.52
CA ARG A 65 3.97 -16.43 8.32
C ARG A 65 2.64 -15.77 7.99
N GLN A 66 1.59 -16.58 7.83
CA GLN A 66 0.25 -16.06 7.53
C GLN A 66 -0.29 -15.27 8.73
N LEU A 67 -0.80 -14.07 8.46
CA LEU A 67 -1.50 -13.23 9.42
C LEU A 67 -3.01 -13.44 9.35
N GLY A 68 -3.53 -13.65 8.13
CA GLY A 68 -4.94 -13.83 7.89
C GLY A 68 -5.30 -13.87 6.42
N ARG A 69 -6.55 -13.52 6.13
CA ARG A 69 -7.07 -13.37 4.77
C ARG A 69 -8.25 -12.39 4.73
N ILE A 70 -8.52 -11.85 3.55
CA ILE A 70 -9.73 -11.10 3.24
C ILE A 70 -10.49 -11.88 2.18
N ASP A 71 -11.72 -12.27 2.48
CA ASP A 71 -12.62 -13.01 1.59
C ASP A 71 -13.91 -12.20 1.45
N GLY A 72 -14.11 -11.62 0.26
CA GLY A 72 -15.16 -10.65 0.01
C GLY A 72 -15.11 -9.46 0.95
N ASP A 73 -16.15 -9.29 1.76
CA ASP A 73 -16.31 -8.22 2.74
C ASP A 73 -15.84 -8.63 4.15
N ARG A 74 -15.33 -9.85 4.33
CA ARG A 74 -14.94 -10.39 5.65
C ARG A 74 -13.44 -10.51 5.79
N VAL A 75 -12.97 -10.19 7.00
CA VAL A 75 -11.55 -10.28 7.36
C VAL A 75 -11.38 -11.35 8.42
N TYR A 76 -10.44 -12.26 8.19
CA TYR A 76 -10.16 -13.40 9.06
C TYR A 76 -8.71 -13.38 9.51
N ASN A 77 -8.45 -13.81 10.74
CA ASN A 77 -7.10 -14.11 11.20
C ASN A 77 -6.58 -15.45 10.63
N ALA A 78 -5.33 -15.79 10.93
CA ALA A 78 -4.70 -17.02 10.48
C ALA A 78 -5.39 -18.31 10.98
N SER A 79 -6.06 -18.27 12.15
CA SER A 79 -6.83 -19.41 12.67
C SER A 79 -8.22 -19.55 12.03
N GLY A 80 -8.60 -18.63 11.15
CA GLY A 80 -9.89 -18.65 10.46
C GLY A 80 -11.04 -17.99 11.23
N SER A 81 -10.78 -17.34 12.36
CA SER A 81 -11.78 -16.55 13.08
C SER A 81 -11.97 -15.20 12.41
N GLN A 82 -13.23 -14.77 12.24
CA GLN A 82 -13.51 -13.44 11.72
C GLN A 82 -13.04 -12.38 12.72
N ILE A 83 -12.29 -11.39 12.24
CA ILE A 83 -11.80 -10.25 13.02
C ILE A 83 -12.40 -8.92 12.55
N GLY A 84 -12.94 -8.87 11.33
CA GLY A 84 -13.52 -7.65 10.79
C GLY A 84 -14.51 -7.86 9.66
N ARG A 85 -15.16 -6.77 9.28
CA ARG A 85 -16.05 -6.67 8.13
C ARG A 85 -15.88 -5.30 7.47
N ILE A 86 -15.95 -5.27 6.14
CA ILE A 86 -15.89 -4.06 5.32
C ILE A 86 -17.31 -3.79 4.81
N ASP A 87 -17.81 -2.57 4.93
CA ASP A 87 -19.10 -2.18 4.34
C ASP A 87 -18.96 -0.81 3.69
N GLY A 88 -18.91 -0.82 2.36
CA GLY A 88 -18.48 0.34 1.60
C GLY A 88 -17.17 0.89 2.18
N ASP A 89 -17.16 2.19 2.44
CA ASP A 89 -16.02 2.96 2.97
C ASP A 89 -15.72 2.70 4.46
N ARG A 90 -16.55 1.92 5.15
CA ARG A 90 -16.45 1.71 6.60
C ARG A 90 -15.83 0.37 6.92
N LEU A 91 -15.00 0.38 7.97
CA LEU A 91 -14.27 -0.78 8.47
C LEU A 91 -14.78 -1.10 9.88
N TYR A 92 -15.18 -2.34 10.11
CA TYR A 92 -15.80 -2.80 11.34
C TYR A 92 -14.99 -3.91 12.01
N SER A 93 -15.13 -4.03 13.32
CA SER A 93 -14.75 -5.23 14.06
C SER A 93 -15.70 -6.38 13.74
N ALA A 94 -15.32 -7.61 14.10
CA ALA A 94 -16.21 -8.76 14.03
C ALA A 94 -17.51 -8.58 14.85
N SER A 95 -17.46 -7.82 15.94
CA SER A 95 -18.63 -7.50 16.77
C SER A 95 -19.53 -6.39 16.20
N GLY A 96 -19.14 -5.77 15.08
CA GLY A 96 -19.93 -4.73 14.41
C GLY A 96 -19.66 -3.30 14.89
N SER A 97 -18.64 -3.07 15.72
CA SER A 97 -18.21 -1.71 16.07
C SER A 97 -17.44 -1.09 14.90
N GLN A 98 -17.77 0.15 14.51
CA GLN A 98 -17.01 0.86 13.48
C GLN A 98 -15.62 1.20 14.02
N MET A 99 -14.58 0.67 13.38
CA MET A 99 -13.18 0.90 13.74
C MET A 99 -12.57 2.03 12.93
N GLY A 100 -13.04 2.24 11.70
CA GLY A 100 -12.54 3.30 10.83
C GLY A 100 -13.35 3.49 9.57
N ARG A 101 -12.92 4.46 8.75
CA ARG A 101 -13.40 4.66 7.38
C ARG A 101 -12.28 5.13 6.46
N ILE A 102 -12.42 4.81 5.18
CA ILE A 102 -11.56 5.30 4.09
C ILE A 102 -12.36 6.33 3.29
N ASP A 103 -11.78 7.50 3.03
CA ASP A 103 -12.35 8.53 2.17
C ASP A 103 -11.27 9.03 1.21
N GLY A 104 -11.35 8.56 -0.04
CA GLY A 104 -10.29 8.71 -1.03
C GLY A 104 -8.96 8.17 -0.50
N GLU A 105 -7.96 9.04 -0.41
CA GLU A 105 -6.63 8.72 0.11
C GLU A 105 -6.55 8.75 1.64
N ARG A 106 -7.57 9.23 2.35
CA ARG A 106 -7.52 9.47 3.79
C ARG A 106 -8.11 8.29 4.56
N LEU A 107 -7.55 8.04 5.74
CA LEU A 107 -8.01 7.05 6.68
C LEU A 107 -8.39 7.71 8.00
N TYR A 108 -9.54 7.34 8.54
CA TYR A 108 -10.09 7.87 9.79
C TYR A 108 -10.37 6.75 10.77
N ASP A 109 -10.24 7.03 12.06
CA ASP A 109 -10.71 6.13 13.13
C ASP A 109 -12.25 6.17 13.29
N GLY A 110 -12.77 5.30 14.15
CA GLY A 110 -14.21 5.18 14.43
C GLY A 110 -14.84 6.45 15.01
N SER A 111 -14.06 7.36 15.60
CA SER A 111 -14.52 8.67 16.08
C SER A 111 -14.52 9.74 14.99
N GLY A 112 -13.90 9.45 13.85
CA GLY A 112 -13.80 10.34 12.71
C GLY A 112 -12.57 11.24 12.70
N ARG A 113 -11.58 11.00 13.57
CA ARG A 113 -10.27 11.65 13.51
C ARG A 113 -9.42 11.01 12.42
N GLN A 114 -8.71 11.83 11.63
CA GLN A 114 -7.80 11.32 10.61
C GLN A 114 -6.59 10.65 11.28
N ILE A 115 -6.32 9.41 10.90
CA ILE A 115 -5.21 8.60 11.42
C ILE A 115 -4.15 8.29 10.37
N GLY A 116 -4.46 8.54 9.09
CA GLY A 116 -3.46 8.43 8.03
C GLY A 116 -3.91 8.96 6.69
N ARG A 117 -2.98 8.91 5.74
CA ARG A 117 -3.19 9.15 4.30
C ARG A 117 -2.35 8.17 3.49
N ALA A 118 -2.85 7.76 2.34
CA ALA A 118 -2.15 6.88 1.42
C ALA A 118 -2.19 7.43 -0.01
N ASP A 119 -1.01 7.62 -0.60
CA ASP A 119 -0.85 8.23 -1.92
C ASP A 119 -0.66 7.12 -2.94
N GLY A 120 -1.55 7.03 -3.92
CA GLY A 120 -1.45 6.03 -5.00
C GLY A 120 -1.67 4.58 -4.57
N LEU A 121 -2.16 4.33 -3.34
CA LEU A 121 -2.56 2.99 -2.91
C LEU A 121 -3.95 2.66 -3.42
N ARG A 122 -4.14 1.38 -3.80
CA ARG A 122 -5.48 0.81 -3.99
C ARG A 122 -6.18 0.75 -2.65
N ARG A 123 -7.50 0.93 -2.67
CA ARG A 123 -8.37 0.76 -1.51
C ARG A 123 -8.11 -0.55 -0.75
N MET A 124 -7.95 -1.67 -1.46
CA MET A 124 -7.68 -2.97 -0.82
C MET A 124 -6.34 -2.97 -0.06
N GLN A 125 -5.31 -2.29 -0.56
CA GLN A 125 -4.03 -2.16 0.15
C GLN A 125 -4.20 -1.34 1.44
N MET A 126 -5.02 -0.29 1.43
CA MET A 126 -5.35 0.48 2.64
C MET A 126 -6.12 -0.37 3.66
N ILE A 127 -7.05 -1.21 3.20
CA ILE A 127 -7.80 -2.14 4.06
C ILE A 127 -6.85 -3.17 4.69
N VAL A 128 -5.96 -3.76 3.90
CA VAL A 128 -4.94 -4.70 4.40
C VAL A 128 -4.06 -4.03 5.45
N PHE A 129 -3.60 -2.81 5.16
CA PHE A 129 -2.81 -2.04 6.12
C PHE A 129 -3.56 -1.82 7.43
N PHE A 130 -4.83 -1.39 7.36
CA PHE A 130 -5.68 -1.15 8.52
C PHE A 130 -5.86 -2.38 9.41
N TYR A 131 -6.15 -3.55 8.83
CA TYR A 131 -6.46 -4.74 9.61
C TYR A 131 -5.23 -5.54 10.09
N PHE A 132 -4.10 -5.44 9.40
CA PHE A 132 -2.96 -6.33 9.64
C PHE A 132 -1.65 -5.63 10.03
N PHE A 133 -1.51 -4.32 9.80
CA PHE A 133 -0.24 -3.62 9.98
C PHE A 133 -0.34 -2.31 10.79
N MET A 134 -1.54 -1.94 11.25
CA MET A 134 -1.79 -0.77 12.09
C MET A 134 -1.86 -1.12 13.57
#